data_AF-A0A1E5Q776-F1
#
_entry.id   AF-A0A1E5Q776-F1
#
_cell.length_a   1.000
_cell.length_b   1.000
_cell.length_c   1.000
_cell.angle_alpha   90.00
_cell.angle_beta   90.00
_cell.angle_gamma   90.00
#
_symmetry.space_group_name_H-M   'P 1'
#
loop_
_entity.id
_entity.type
_entity.pdbx_description
1 polymer ?
#
loop_
_entity_poly.entity_id
_entity_poly.type
_entity_poly.pdbx_seq_one_letter_code
_entity_poly.pdbx_strand_id
1 'polypeptide(L)'
;MKGVFMALPGNSDVFWERVEREMQKHHPISYFFHAQLLRGGILVILFTAVYLVLGTILEPARGYFLSHMEVYIHPVYWTLGGIVLIICGAILRFRAMGPVIEKMKMNDEKYT
;
A
#
# COMPACT_ATOMS: atom_id res chain seq x y z
N MET A 1 -35.52 -16.35 8.88
CA MET A 1 -34.61 -17.51 8.95
C MET A 1 -33.19 -17.01 8.84
N LYS A 2 -32.30 -17.58 9.65
CA LYS A 2 -30.94 -17.11 9.93
C LYS A 2 -30.13 -16.94 8.65
N GLY A 3 -29.52 -15.76 8.48
CA GLY A 3 -28.52 -15.52 7.45
C GLY A 3 -27.36 -16.47 7.65
N VAL A 4 -27.25 -17.45 6.77
CA VAL A 4 -26.10 -18.36 6.71
C VAL A 4 -24.92 -17.52 6.22
N PHE A 5 -24.11 -17.05 7.16
CA PHE A 5 -22.75 -16.61 6.90
C PHE A 5 -21.99 -17.86 6.42
N MET A 6 -22.06 -18.14 5.12
CA MET A 6 -21.26 -19.19 4.53
C MET A 6 -19.83 -18.67 4.49
N ALA A 7 -19.05 -19.07 5.49
CA ALA A 7 -17.62 -18.85 5.51
C ALA A 7 -17.04 -19.46 4.24
N LEU A 8 -16.52 -18.62 3.36
CA LEU A 8 -15.81 -19.04 2.15
C LEU A 8 -14.73 -20.06 2.53
N PRO A 9 -14.62 -21.21 1.85
CA PRO A 9 -13.73 -22.28 2.26
C PRO A 9 -12.25 -21.85 2.20
N GLY A 10 -11.64 -21.72 3.38
CA GLY A 10 -10.49 -22.53 3.80
C GLY A 10 -9.11 -22.29 3.19
N ASN A 11 -8.92 -21.36 2.25
CA ASN A 11 -7.57 -20.85 1.97
C ASN A 11 -7.66 -19.35 1.62
N SER A 12 -7.38 -18.50 2.61
CA SER A 12 -7.44 -17.04 2.48
C SER A 12 -6.68 -16.54 1.26
N ASP A 13 -5.56 -17.18 0.94
CA ASP A 13 -4.64 -16.74 -0.10
C ASP A 13 -5.24 -16.92 -1.50
N VAL A 14 -5.90 -18.04 -1.75
CA VAL A 14 -6.53 -18.34 -3.05
C VAL A 14 -7.73 -17.42 -3.30
N PHE A 15 -8.46 -17.05 -2.25
CA PHE A 15 -9.56 -16.09 -2.34
C PHE A 15 -9.03 -14.70 -2.72
N TRP A 16 -8.02 -14.19 -2.01
CA TRP A 16 -7.45 -12.88 -2.29
C TRP A 16 -6.80 -12.81 -3.68
N GLU A 17 -6.16 -13.88 -4.11
CA GLU A 17 -5.57 -13.96 -5.45
C GLU A 17 -6.65 -13.91 -6.55
N ARG A 18 -7.81 -14.53 -6.32
CA ARG A 18 -8.96 -14.46 -7.24
C ARG A 18 -9.53 -13.04 -7.28
N VAL A 19 -9.74 -12.41 -6.12
CA VAL A 19 -10.21 -11.01 -6.00
C VAL A 19 -9.27 -10.05 -6.73
N GLU A 20 -7.97 -10.25 -6.58
CA GLU A 20 -6.94 -9.42 -7.22
C GLU A 20 -6.94 -9.58 -8.74
N ARG A 21 -7.04 -10.81 -9.26
CA ARG A 21 -7.15 -11.07 -10.71
C ARG A 21 -8.39 -10.42 -11.33
N GLU A 22 -9.52 -10.46 -10.64
CA GLU A 22 -10.76 -9.87 -11.17
C GLU A 22 -10.76 -8.35 -11.08
N MET A 23 -10.11 -7.79 -10.05
CA MET A 23 -9.86 -6.35 -9.94
C MET A 23 -8.95 -5.85 -11.06
N GLN A 24 -7.91 -6.60 -11.43
CA GLN A 24 -7.04 -6.29 -12.55
C GLN A 24 -7.81 -6.25 -13.88
N LYS A 25 -8.78 -7.15 -14.09
CA LYS A 25 -9.58 -7.18 -15.31
C LYS A 25 -10.58 -6.04 -15.41
N HIS A 26 -11.29 -5.73 -14.32
CA HIS A 26 -12.37 -4.72 -14.34
C HIS A 26 -11.87 -3.29 -14.12
N HIS A 27 -10.81 -3.10 -13.34
CA HIS A 27 -10.28 -1.79 -12.99
C HIS A 27 -8.73 -1.74 -13.10
N PRO A 28 -8.17 -1.96 -14.31
CA PRO A 28 -6.72 -2.05 -14.49
C PRO A 28 -5.99 -0.75 -14.12
N ILE A 29 -6.56 0.40 -14.46
CA ILE A 29 -5.97 1.72 -14.18
C ILE A 29 -5.95 1.99 -12.67
N SER A 30 -7.06 1.72 -11.97
CA SER A 30 -7.15 1.92 -10.51
C SER A 30 -6.19 0.99 -9.79
N TYR A 31 -6.16 -0.29 -10.19
CA TYR A 31 -5.24 -1.28 -9.63
C TYR A 31 -3.78 -0.87 -9.81
N PHE A 32 -3.39 -0.43 -11.02
CA PHE A 32 -2.05 0.07 -11.28
C PHE A 32 -1.72 1.28 -10.41
N PHE A 33 -2.64 2.24 -10.30
CA PHE A 33 -2.43 3.43 -9.47
C PHE A 33 -2.24 3.07 -7.98
N HIS A 34 -3.03 2.16 -7.42
CA HIS A 34 -2.86 1.69 -6.04
C HIS A 34 -1.52 0.97 -5.83
N ALA A 35 -1.14 0.10 -6.77
CA ALA A 35 0.14 -0.59 -6.71
C ALA A 35 1.33 0.39 -6.76
N GLN A 36 1.23 1.43 -7.60
CA GLN A 36 2.25 2.47 -7.71
C GLN A 36 2.30 3.37 -6.47
N LEU A 37 1.18 3.68 -5.82
CA LEU A 37 1.17 4.41 -4.54
C LEU A 37 1.87 3.62 -3.44
N LEU A 38 1.58 2.32 -3.33
CA LEU A 38 2.23 1.44 -2.34
C LEU A 38 3.75 1.34 -2.61
N ARG A 39 4.14 1.10 -3.86
CA ARG A 39 5.56 1.04 -4.26
C ARG A 39 6.26 2.38 -4.06
N GLY A 40 5.61 3.49 -4.41
CA GLY A 40 6.12 4.84 -4.22
C GLY A 40 6.38 5.15 -2.75
N GLY A 41 5.43 4.83 -1.87
CA GLY A 41 5.60 5.00 -0.42
C GLY A 41 6.76 4.17 0.15
N ILE A 42 6.92 2.92 -0.31
CA ILE A 42 8.08 2.08 0.08
C ILE A 42 9.39 2.69 -0.40
N LEU A 43 9.45 3.18 -1.65
CA LEU A 43 10.65 3.82 -2.19
C LEU A 43 11.03 5.09 -1.43
N VAL A 44 10.06 5.90 -1.01
CA VAL A 44 10.31 7.09 -0.19
C VAL A 44 10.91 6.71 1.17
N ILE A 45 10.40 5.66 1.81
CA ILE A 45 10.94 5.16 3.08
C ILE A 45 12.35 4.61 2.90
N LEU A 46 12.59 3.83 1.84
CA LEU A 46 13.92 3.30 1.51
C LEU A 46 14.92 4.43 1.23
N PHE A 47 14.53 5.44 0.45
CA PHE A 47 15.36 6.61 0.18
C PHE A 47 15.72 7.35 1.47
N THR A 48 14.77 7.45 2.39
CA THR A 48 14.99 8.07 3.70
C THR A 48 15.96 7.26 4.55
N ALA A 49 15.86 5.93 4.55
CA ALA A 49 16.80 5.06 5.25
C ALA A 49 18.22 5.19 4.67
N VAL A 50 18.35 5.21 3.34
CA VAL A 50 19.64 5.45 2.66
C VAL A 50 20.20 6.82 3.02
N TYR A 51 19.38 7.87 3.04
CA TYR A 51 19.79 9.22 3.42
C TYR A 51 20.34 9.27 4.86
N LEU A 52 19.68 8.61 5.81
CA LEU A 52 20.16 8.51 7.19
C LEU A 52 21.49 7.77 7.30
N VAL A 53 21.65 6.65 6.58
CA VAL A 53 22.90 5.87 6.56
C VAL A 53 24.03 6.66 5.92
N LEU A 54 23.77 7.38 4.83
CA LEU A 54 24.77 8.26 4.22
C LEU A 54 25.13 9.42 5.15
N GLY A 55 24.17 9.97 5.89
CA GLY A 55 24.41 11.01 6.88
C GLY A 55 25.24 10.55 8.09
N THR A 56 25.27 9.25 8.40
CA THR A 56 26.14 8.70 9.45
C THR A 56 27.53 8.31 8.95
N ILE A 57 27.65 7.90 7.67
CA ILE A 57 28.92 7.45 7.07
C ILE A 57 29.74 8.63 6.52
N LEU A 58 29.09 9.59 5.87
CA LEU A 58 29.76 10.77 5.35
C LEU A 58 29.83 11.82 6.46
N GLU A 59 31.04 12.09 6.95
CA GLU A 59 31.27 13.27 7.80
C GLU A 59 30.71 14.52 7.10
N PRO A 60 29.92 15.36 7.79
CA PRO A 60 29.29 16.50 7.17
C PRO A 60 30.37 17.42 6.60
N ALA A 61 30.35 17.64 5.28
CA ALA A 61 31.27 18.53 4.61
C ALA A 61 31.21 19.92 5.28
N ARG A 62 32.34 20.37 5.84
CA ARG A 62 32.47 21.67 6.52
C ARG A 62 32.02 22.78 5.56
N GLY A 63 30.80 23.29 5.74
CA GLY A 63 30.23 24.37 4.94
C GLY A 63 28.80 24.13 4.43
N TYR A 64 28.34 22.87 4.34
CA TYR A 64 26.94 22.56 4.01
C TYR A 64 26.12 22.41 5.30
N PHE A 65 25.79 23.55 5.92
CA PHE A 65 24.90 23.57 7.08
C PHE A 65 23.44 23.44 6.63
N LEU A 66 22.97 22.21 6.39
CA LEU A 66 21.71 21.82 7.01
C LEU A 66 22.00 21.80 8.51
N SER A 67 21.26 22.56 9.32
CA SER A 67 21.51 22.53 10.76
C SER A 67 21.37 21.08 11.27
N HIS A 68 22.06 20.69 12.34
CA HIS A 68 21.91 19.33 12.90
C HIS A 68 20.44 18.95 13.13
N MET A 69 19.60 19.95 13.46
CA MET A 69 18.14 19.79 13.57
C MET A 69 17.49 19.43 12.22
N GLU A 70 17.91 20.07 11.14
CA GLU A 70 17.36 19.91 9.79
C GLU A 70 17.66 18.52 9.20
N VAL A 71 18.86 17.98 9.49
CA VAL A 71 19.24 16.60 9.12
C VAL A 71 18.37 15.55 9.85
N TYR A 72 17.90 15.85 11.05
CA TYR A 72 17.00 14.95 11.80
C TYR A 72 15.54 15.12 11.39
N ILE A 73 15.11 16.35 11.12
CA ILE A 73 13.71 16.69 10.85
C ILE A 73 13.31 16.28 9.43
N HIS A 74 14.18 16.49 8.45
CA HIS A 74 13.86 16.24 7.04
C HIS A 74 13.54 14.76 6.75
N PRO A 75 14.33 13.76 7.23
CA PRO A 75 14.00 12.34 7.11
C PRO A 75 12.68 11.96 7.75
N VAL A 76 12.34 12.56 8.90
CA VAL A 76 11.08 12.27 9.60
C VAL A 76 9.89 12.69 8.74
N TYR A 77 9.96 13.86 8.08
CA TYR A 77 8.91 14.30 7.16
C TYR A 77 8.77 13.38 5.93
N TRP A 78 9.88 12.94 5.33
CA TRP A 78 9.83 11.99 4.21
C TRP A 78 9.25 10.64 4.63
N THR A 79 9.63 10.15 5.81
CA THR A 79 9.08 8.90 6.36
C THR A 79 7.59 9.02 6.61
N LEU A 80 7.13 10.12 7.25
CA LEU A 80 5.71 10.39 7.46
C LEU A 80 4.95 10.49 6.13
N GLY A 81 5.50 11.20 5.15
CA GLY A 81 4.93 11.30 3.81
C GLY A 81 4.82 9.92 3.12
N GLY A 82 5.87 9.11 3.22
CA GLY A 82 5.88 7.73 2.71
C GLY A 82 4.82 6.84 3.38
N ILE A 83 4.69 6.92 4.72
CA ILE A 83 3.67 6.18 5.47
C ILE A 83 2.26 6.63 5.05
N VAL A 84 2.00 7.93 4.91
CA VAL A 84 0.70 8.45 4.46
C VAL A 84 0.38 7.95 3.05
N LEU A 85 1.35 7.92 2.15
CA LEU A 85 1.16 7.36 0.80
C LEU A 85 0.81 5.86 0.83
N ILE A 86 1.47 5.07 1.69
CA ILE A 86 1.17 3.66 1.89
C ILE A 86 -0.25 3.48 2.44
N ILE A 87 -0.61 4.22 3.49
CA ILE A 87 -1.94 4.14 4.12
C ILE A 87 -3.03 4.56 3.13
N CYS A 88 -2.87 5.68 2.43
CA CYS A 88 -3.81 6.12 1.40
C CYS A 88 -3.94 5.09 0.27
N GLY A 89 -2.81 4.56 -0.22
CA GLY A 89 -2.79 3.50 -1.23
C GLY A 89 -3.54 2.24 -0.76
N ALA A 90 -3.32 1.83 0.49
CA ALA A 90 -3.99 0.68 1.10
C ALA A 90 -5.50 0.92 1.26
N ILE A 91 -5.93 2.07 1.80
CA ILE A 91 -7.35 2.40 1.98
C ILE A 91 -8.08 2.43 0.64
N LEU A 92 -7.50 3.09 -0.37
CA LEU A 92 -8.09 3.15 -1.70
C LEU A 92 -8.20 1.76 -2.33
N ARG A 93 -7.18 0.90 -2.15
CA ARG A 93 -7.21 -0.49 -2.60
C ARG A 93 -8.31 -1.30 -1.90
N PHE A 94 -8.45 -1.17 -0.58
CA PHE A 94 -9.53 -1.84 0.17
C PHE A 94 -10.92 -1.35 -0.25
N ARG A 95 -11.11 -0.04 -0.45
CA ARG A 95 -12.38 0.51 -0.95
C ARG A 95 -12.72 0.02 -2.34
N ALA A 96 -11.73 -0.11 -3.22
CA ALA A 96 -11.93 -0.60 -4.58
C ALA A 96 -12.18 -2.13 -4.62
N MET A 97 -11.68 -2.90 -3.65
CA MET A 97 -11.93 -4.34 -3.52
C MET A 97 -13.35 -4.67 -3.02
N GLY A 98 -13.97 -3.80 -2.21
CA GLY A 98 -15.34 -3.98 -1.69
C GLY A 98 -16.39 -4.38 -2.75
N PRO A 99 -16.60 -3.58 -3.82
CA PRO A 99 -17.58 -3.89 -4.86
C PRO A 99 -17.20 -5.11 -5.72
N VAL A 100 -15.91 -5.46 -5.80
CA VAL A 100 -15.45 -6.66 -6.52
C VAL A 100 -15.84 -7.92 -5.73
N ILE A 101 -15.64 -7.90 -4.41
CA ILE A 101 -16.03 -9.00 -3.51
C ILE A 101 -17.55 -9.21 -3.54
N GLU A 102 -18.32 -8.13 -3.54
CA GLU A 102 -19.79 -8.19 -3.59
C GLU A 102 -20.28 -8.83 -4.91
N LYS A 103 -19.68 -8.47 -6.05
CA LYS A 103 -19.97 -9.10 -7.35
C LYS A 103 -19.60 -10.58 -7.39
N MET A 104 -18.47 -10.98 -6.81
CA MET A 104 -18.08 -12.38 -6.73
C MET A 104 -19.07 -13.19 -5.90
N LYS A 105 -19.50 -12.65 -4.76
CA LYS A 105 -20.50 -13.29 -3.90
C LYS A 105 -21.83 -13.52 -4.61
N MET A 106 -22.32 -12.54 -5.38
CA MET A 106 -23.55 -12.68 -6.17
C MET A 106 -23.45 -13.71 -7.30
N ASN A 107 -22.28 -13.85 -7.92
CA ASN A 107 -22.08 -14.85 -8.98
C ASN A 107 -22.01 -16.27 -8.40
N ASP A 108 -21.34 -16.49 -7.28
CA ASP A 108 -21.30 -17.83 -6.65
C ASP A 108 -22.70 -18.31 -6.19
N GLU A 109 -23.55 -17.41 -5.67
CA GLU A 109 -24.95 -17.73 -5.35
C GLU A 109 -25.79 -18.11 -6.58
N LYS A 110 -25.40 -17.69 -7.79
CA LYS A 110 -26.15 -17.95 -9.02
C LYS A 110 -25.83 -19.31 -9.65
N TYR A 111 -24.73 -19.94 -9.24
CA TYR A 111 -24.27 -21.24 -9.73
C TYR A 111 -24.35 -22.36 -8.67
N THR A 112 -25.03 -22.10 -7.55
CA THR A 112 -25.37 -23.08 -6.51
C THR A 112 -26.87 -23.33 -6.54
#